data_AF-A0A2E4F2V5-F1
#
_entry.id   AF-A0A2E4F2V5-F1
#
_cell.length_a   1.000
_cell.length_b   1.000
_cell.length_c   1.000
_cell.angle_alpha   90.00
_cell.angle_beta   90.00
_cell.angle_gamma   90.00
#
_symmetry.space_group_name_H-M   'P 1'
#
loop_
_entity.id
_entity.type
_entity.pdbx_description
1 polymer ?
#
loop_
_entity_poly.entity_id
_entity_poly.type
_entity_poly.pdbx_seq_one_letter_code
_entity_poly.pdbx_strand_id
1 'polypeptide(L)'
;MIKIRVEDALIRHLAELLEETGLTEIELGSGRDRIRVVRGAMLGDTNAALAPAAVSRGVVDPVATGSQQASLNVDHPGAVVSPMVGTVYLAPEPGAKPFVSVGDEIHAGDTMFIIEAMKTMNPVEAPKDGRVEEVLVGNGSPVEYGEVLALLE
;
A
#
# COMPACT_ATOMS: atom_id res chain seq x y z
N MET A 1 -24.67 23.95 -11.93
CA MET A 1 -23.21 23.77 -12.10
C MET A 1 -22.50 24.95 -11.45
N ILE A 2 -21.80 24.71 -10.33
CA ILE A 2 -21.10 25.77 -9.57
C ILE A 2 -19.69 25.90 -10.16
N LYS A 3 -19.44 26.89 -11.00
CA LYS A 3 -18.08 27.16 -11.51
C LYS A 3 -17.25 27.82 -10.42
N ILE A 4 -16.13 27.22 -10.02
CA ILE A 4 -15.16 27.92 -9.17
C ILE A 4 -14.54 29.04 -10.01
N ARG A 5 -14.65 30.28 -9.55
CA ARG A 5 -13.95 31.43 -10.14
C ARG A 5 -12.68 31.66 -9.33
N VAL A 6 -11.54 31.51 -9.97
CA VAL A 6 -10.23 31.73 -9.34
C VAL A 6 -9.93 33.23 -9.42
N GLU A 7 -10.00 33.89 -8.28
CA GLU A 7 -9.77 35.34 -8.13
C GLU A 7 -8.50 35.57 -7.29
N ASP A 8 -7.77 36.67 -7.51
CA ASP A 8 -6.51 36.98 -6.79
C ASP A 8 -6.69 36.97 -5.26
N ALA A 9 -7.85 37.44 -4.79
CA ALA A 9 -8.22 37.39 -3.39
C ALA A 9 -8.37 35.96 -2.84
N LEU A 10 -8.90 35.02 -3.64
CA LEU A 10 -9.04 33.61 -3.24
C LEU A 10 -7.67 32.94 -3.09
N ILE A 11 -6.72 33.28 -3.98
CA ILE A 11 -5.37 32.73 -3.95
C ILE A 11 -4.62 33.23 -2.71
N ARG A 12 -4.68 34.53 -2.44
CA ARG A 12 -4.06 35.11 -1.23
C ARG A 12 -4.62 34.49 0.04
N HIS A 13 -5.93 34.31 0.07
CA HIS A 13 -6.60 33.69 1.20
C HIS A 13 -6.20 32.21 1.38
N LEU A 14 -6.05 31.42 0.32
CA LEU A 14 -5.56 30.04 0.42
C LEU A 14 -4.09 29.95 0.86
N ALA A 15 -3.26 30.94 0.48
CA ALA A 15 -1.87 31.02 0.90
C ALA A 15 -1.74 31.39 2.39
N GLU A 16 -2.49 32.38 2.86
CA GLU A 16 -2.63 32.68 4.28
C GLU A 16 -3.08 31.43 5.05
N LEU A 17 -4.08 30.71 4.53
CA LEU A 17 -4.54 29.46 5.12
C LEU A 17 -3.43 28.41 5.19
N LEU A 18 -2.57 28.23 4.19
CA LEU A 18 -1.44 27.29 4.26
C LEU A 18 -0.46 27.64 5.38
N GLU A 19 -0.17 28.93 5.55
CA GLU A 19 0.76 29.43 6.56
C GLU A 19 0.17 29.31 7.97
N GLU A 20 -1.07 29.75 8.17
CA GLU A 20 -1.75 29.70 9.46
C GLU A 20 -2.06 28.27 9.91
N THR A 21 -2.56 27.43 9.00
CA THR A 21 -3.05 26.08 9.35
C THR A 21 -1.92 25.07 9.44
N GLY A 22 -0.73 25.43 8.94
CA GLY A 22 0.33 24.47 8.79
C GLY A 22 -0.13 23.27 7.96
N LEU A 23 -0.89 23.48 6.89
CA LEU A 23 -1.09 22.46 5.87
C LEU A 23 0.12 22.48 4.93
N THR A 24 0.46 21.37 4.28
CA THR A 24 1.44 21.45 3.18
C THR A 24 0.76 21.78 1.87
N GLU A 25 -0.57 21.62 1.79
CA GLU A 25 -1.27 21.74 0.52
C GLU A 25 -2.80 21.96 0.77
N ILE A 26 -3.52 22.54 -0.20
CA ILE A 26 -5.00 22.74 -0.19
C ILE A 26 -5.55 22.56 -1.62
N GLU A 27 -6.69 21.87 -1.76
CA GLU A 27 -7.21 21.35 -3.04
C GLU A 27 -8.75 21.60 -2.97
N LEU A 28 -9.36 22.01 -4.10
CA LEU A 28 -10.71 22.61 -4.24
C LEU A 28 -11.45 22.15 -5.50
N GLY A 29 -12.68 21.63 -5.37
CA GLY A 29 -13.36 20.94 -6.48
C GLY A 29 -14.74 21.50 -6.84
N SER A 30 -15.16 21.30 -8.09
CA SER A 30 -16.42 21.79 -8.67
C SER A 30 -17.26 20.66 -9.27
N GLY A 31 -18.49 20.47 -8.80
CA GLY A 31 -19.40 19.45 -9.33
C GLY A 31 -19.11 18.05 -8.79
N ARG A 32 -18.80 17.07 -9.65
CA ARG A 32 -18.35 15.72 -9.24
C ARG A 32 -16.88 15.68 -8.86
N ASP A 33 -16.19 16.79 -9.04
CA ASP A 33 -14.76 16.87 -8.85
C ASP A 33 -14.52 17.44 -7.47
N ARG A 34 -13.72 16.72 -6.69
CA ARG A 34 -13.26 17.11 -5.37
C ARG A 34 -11.76 17.11 -5.40
N ILE A 35 -11.23 18.15 -4.79
CA ILE A 35 -9.82 18.40 -4.72
C ILE A 35 -9.60 18.60 -3.16
N ARG A 36 -8.64 17.91 -2.49
CA ARG A 36 -8.32 17.82 -1.03
C ARG A 36 -6.81 17.83 -0.67
N VAL A 37 -6.36 18.64 0.30
CA VAL A 37 -5.00 18.41 0.85
C VAL A 37 -4.69 18.71 2.31
N VAL A 38 -3.46 18.32 2.66
CA VAL A 38 -3.01 17.76 3.93
C VAL A 38 -1.52 18.01 4.11
N ARG A 39 -1.08 18.24 5.36
CA ARG A 39 0.31 18.10 5.83
C ARG A 39 0.57 16.68 6.31
N GLY A 40 1.40 15.93 5.59
CA GLY A 40 1.97 14.66 6.05
C GLY A 40 3.29 14.91 6.78
N ALA A 41 3.39 14.49 8.04
CA ALA A 41 4.66 14.52 8.78
C ALA A 41 5.56 13.36 8.31
N MET A 42 6.58 13.69 7.51
CA MET A 42 7.81 12.91 7.38
C MET A 42 8.87 13.61 8.24
N LEU A 43 9.13 13.07 9.43
CA LEU A 43 10.46 13.15 10.05
C LEU A 43 11.23 11.99 9.38
N GLY A 44 12.14 12.20 8.43
CA GLY A 44 13.39 12.96 8.52
C GLY A 44 14.53 11.93 8.71
N ASP A 45 15.72 11.99 8.13
CA ASP A 45 16.35 12.91 7.20
C ASP A 45 17.69 12.26 6.74
N THR A 46 18.12 12.63 5.54
CA THR A 46 19.52 12.69 5.05
C THR A 46 20.45 11.47 5.03
N ASN A 47 20.82 11.10 3.80
CA ASN A 47 22.12 10.54 3.41
C ASN A 47 23.29 11.35 4.00
N ALA A 48 24.17 10.70 4.77
CA ALA A 48 25.55 11.13 4.97
C ALA A 48 26.46 9.90 4.98
N ALA A 49 27.22 9.73 3.90
CA ALA A 49 28.23 8.69 3.76
C ALA A 49 29.47 9.00 4.62
N LEU A 50 29.84 8.11 5.54
CA LEU A 50 31.19 7.97 6.07
C LEU A 50 31.51 6.47 6.28
N ALA A 51 32.65 6.06 5.73
CA ALA A 51 33.20 4.71 5.72
C ALA A 51 33.75 4.27 7.11
N PRO A 52 34.08 2.97 7.32
CA PRO A 52 33.94 2.30 8.61
C PRO A 52 35.22 2.30 9.46
N ALA A 53 35.03 2.29 10.79
CA ALA A 53 36.03 1.81 11.74
C ALA A 53 35.36 0.81 12.70
N ALA A 54 35.92 -0.40 12.73
CA ALA A 54 35.45 -1.55 13.49
C ALA A 54 35.54 -1.34 15.01
N VAL A 55 34.53 -1.81 15.76
CA VAL A 55 34.70 -2.46 17.07
C VAL A 55 33.46 -3.30 17.41
N SER A 56 33.73 -4.44 18.05
CA SER A 56 32.85 -5.58 18.24
C SER A 56 31.82 -5.47 19.38
N ARG A 57 30.75 -6.27 19.19
CA ARG A 57 30.00 -7.06 20.19
C ARG A 57 28.96 -6.37 21.09
N GLY A 58 27.69 -6.68 20.79
CA GLY A 58 26.76 -7.27 21.77
C GLY A 58 25.43 -6.56 21.96
N VAL A 59 24.35 -7.35 21.84
CA VAL A 59 23.02 -7.23 22.49
C VAL A 59 21.86 -6.65 21.64
N VAL A 60 20.98 -7.59 21.25
CA VAL A 60 19.52 -7.56 20.97
C VAL A 60 18.94 -6.53 20.00
N ASP A 61 18.70 -6.98 18.77
CA ASP A 61 17.83 -6.34 17.78
C ASP A 61 16.33 -6.63 18.06
N PRO A 62 15.46 -5.61 18.09
CA PRO A 62 14.06 -5.80 17.75
C PRO A 62 13.93 -5.93 16.23
N VAL A 63 13.28 -7.01 15.79
CA VAL A 63 12.97 -7.36 14.40
C VAL A 63 12.41 -6.15 13.64
N ALA A 64 13.21 -5.65 12.71
CA ALA A 64 12.77 -4.90 11.54
C ALA A 64 12.49 -5.93 10.44
N THR A 65 11.22 -6.30 10.24
CA THR A 65 10.84 -7.07 9.05
C THR A 65 10.79 -6.11 7.87
N GLY A 66 11.91 -6.04 7.15
CA GLY A 66 11.98 -5.37 5.86
C GLY A 66 11.08 -6.07 4.85
N SER A 67 10.32 -5.29 4.08
CA SER A 67 9.76 -5.75 2.81
C SER A 67 10.90 -5.76 1.79
N GLN A 68 11.70 -6.82 1.83
CA GLN A 68 12.57 -7.18 0.72
C GLN A 68 11.65 -7.69 -0.39
N GLN A 69 11.23 -6.78 -1.29
CA GLN A 69 10.66 -7.18 -2.57
C GLN A 69 11.76 -7.91 -3.35
N ALA A 70 11.89 -9.22 -3.11
CA ALA A 70 12.44 -10.10 -4.10
C ALA A 70 11.48 -10.01 -5.28
N SER A 71 11.98 -9.58 -6.44
CA SER A 71 11.30 -9.69 -7.71
C SER A 71 11.11 -11.18 -8.01
N LEU A 72 10.10 -11.79 -7.39
CA LEU A 72 9.68 -13.14 -7.66
C LEU A 72 9.10 -13.17 -9.06
N ASN A 73 9.48 -14.20 -9.80
CA ASN A 73 9.19 -14.29 -11.21
C ASN A 73 7.68 -14.52 -11.37
N VAL A 74 6.99 -13.57 -12.01
CA VAL A 74 5.54 -13.64 -12.32
C VAL A 74 5.19 -14.94 -13.06
N ASP A 75 6.14 -15.50 -13.80
CA ASP A 75 5.99 -16.77 -14.54
C ASP A 75 6.05 -18.03 -13.66
N HIS A 76 6.17 -17.91 -12.33
CA HIS A 76 6.13 -19.10 -11.47
C HIS A 76 4.75 -19.77 -11.54
N PRO A 77 4.66 -21.09 -11.75
CA PRO A 77 3.37 -21.80 -11.91
C PRO A 77 2.46 -21.74 -10.68
N GLY A 78 3.02 -21.34 -9.53
CA GLY A 78 2.30 -21.10 -8.29
C GLY A 78 2.13 -19.63 -7.90
N ALA A 79 2.54 -18.68 -8.75
CA ALA A 79 2.39 -17.27 -8.43
C ALA A 79 0.93 -16.84 -8.47
N VAL A 80 0.45 -16.26 -7.36
CA VAL A 80 -0.82 -15.54 -7.30
C VAL A 80 -0.51 -14.07 -7.53
N VAL A 81 -0.99 -13.52 -8.64
CA VAL A 81 -0.67 -12.15 -9.06
C VAL A 81 -1.86 -11.23 -8.90
N SER A 82 -1.57 -9.95 -8.71
CA SER A 82 -2.58 -8.91 -8.68
C SER A 82 -3.18 -8.67 -10.07
N PRO A 83 -4.51 -8.77 -10.24
CA PRO A 83 -5.17 -8.49 -11.52
C PRO A 83 -5.38 -6.99 -11.78
N MET A 84 -5.05 -6.11 -10.83
CA MET A 84 -5.31 -4.67 -10.92
C MET A 84 -4.38 -3.84 -10.03
N VAL A 85 -4.41 -2.52 -10.20
CA VAL A 85 -3.74 -1.59 -9.27
C VAL A 85 -4.69 -1.25 -8.13
N GLY A 86 -4.22 -1.27 -6.89
CA GLY A 86 -5.04 -0.92 -5.73
C GLY A 86 -4.34 -1.14 -4.39
N THR A 87 -5.13 -1.33 -3.34
CA THR A 87 -4.65 -1.66 -2.00
C THR A 87 -5.07 -3.08 -1.65
N VAL A 88 -4.13 -3.96 -1.34
CA VAL A 88 -4.42 -5.35 -0.97
C VAL A 88 -4.78 -5.46 0.52
N TYR A 89 -5.77 -6.28 0.84
CA TYR A 89 -6.13 -6.63 2.20
C TYR A 89 -6.16 -8.15 2.35
N LEU A 90 -5.67 -8.60 3.50
CA LEU A 90 -5.56 -10.03 3.82
C LEU A 90 -6.84 -10.58 4.46
N ALA A 91 -7.80 -9.72 4.83
CA ALA A 91 -9.03 -10.07 5.54
C ALA A 91 -10.24 -9.33 4.93
N PRO A 92 -11.49 -9.84 5.09
CA PRO A 92 -12.68 -9.23 4.51
C PRO A 92 -13.05 -7.88 5.12
N GLU A 93 -12.66 -7.65 6.37
CA GLU A 93 -12.90 -6.41 7.09
C GLU A 93 -11.85 -6.24 8.23
N PRO A 94 -11.65 -5.01 8.74
CA PRO A 94 -10.71 -4.78 9.84
C PRO A 94 -11.04 -5.61 11.08
N GLY A 95 -10.05 -6.38 11.57
CA GLY A 95 -10.20 -7.23 12.76
C GLY A 95 -10.79 -8.61 12.51
N ALA A 96 -11.23 -8.91 11.28
CA ALA A 96 -11.57 -10.27 10.88
C ALA A 96 -10.31 -11.13 10.70
N LYS A 97 -10.52 -12.45 10.65
CA LYS A 97 -9.43 -13.39 10.33
C LYS A 97 -8.97 -13.17 8.88
N PRO A 98 -7.68 -13.38 8.59
CA PRO A 98 -7.21 -13.44 7.22
C PRO A 98 -7.98 -14.50 6.42
N PHE A 99 -8.14 -14.28 5.12
CA PHE A 99 -8.70 -15.27 4.21
C PHE A 99 -7.85 -16.55 4.18
N VAL A 100 -6.52 -16.37 4.19
CA VAL A 100 -5.54 -17.46 4.14
C VAL A 100 -4.34 -17.17 5.05
N SER A 101 -3.70 -18.23 5.53
CA SER A 101 -2.44 -18.24 6.26
C SER A 101 -1.43 -19.16 5.57
N VAL A 102 -0.13 -18.93 5.80
CA VAL A 102 0.92 -19.83 5.32
C VAL A 102 0.69 -21.23 5.87
N GLY A 103 0.67 -22.20 4.96
CA GLY A 103 0.43 -23.60 5.25
C GLY A 103 -1.02 -24.07 5.09
N ASP A 104 -1.96 -23.18 4.78
CA ASP A 104 -3.36 -23.55 4.50
C ASP A 104 -3.49 -24.24 3.14
N GLU A 105 -4.35 -25.26 3.07
CA GLU A 105 -4.78 -25.87 1.79
C GLU A 105 -5.84 -24.98 1.13
N ILE A 106 -5.70 -24.74 -0.17
CA ILE A 106 -6.55 -23.83 -0.96
C ILE A 106 -6.99 -24.54 -2.25
N HIS A 107 -8.24 -24.31 -2.68
CA HIS A 107 -8.75 -24.78 -3.97
C HIS A 107 -8.82 -23.64 -4.97
N ALA A 108 -8.75 -23.97 -6.25
CA ALA A 108 -8.97 -23.01 -7.33
C ALA A 108 -10.33 -22.30 -7.14
N GLY A 109 -10.31 -20.96 -7.19
CA GLY A 109 -11.48 -20.12 -6.96
C GLY A 109 -11.68 -19.66 -5.51
N ASP A 110 -10.96 -20.23 -4.54
CA ASP A 110 -11.05 -19.74 -3.16
C ASP A 110 -10.47 -18.32 -3.06
N THR A 111 -11.16 -17.44 -2.33
CA THR A 111 -10.70 -16.06 -2.12
C THR A 111 -9.49 -16.04 -1.20
N MET A 112 -8.38 -15.49 -1.69
CA MET A 112 -7.14 -15.35 -0.94
C MET A 112 -6.93 -13.93 -0.42
N PHE A 113 -7.33 -12.92 -1.20
CA PHE A 113 -7.16 -11.50 -0.87
C PHE A 113 -8.34 -10.70 -1.40
N ILE A 114 -8.43 -9.44 -1.00
CA ILE A 114 -9.25 -8.44 -1.69
C ILE A 114 -8.38 -7.25 -2.05
N ILE A 115 -8.60 -6.67 -3.22
CA ILE A 115 -7.96 -5.44 -3.65
C ILE A 115 -9.01 -4.35 -3.68
N GLU A 116 -8.78 -3.28 -2.92
CA GLU A 116 -9.56 -2.07 -3.02
C GLU A 116 -9.08 -1.25 -4.22
N ALA A 117 -9.98 -1.08 -5.19
CA ALA A 117 -9.81 -0.16 -6.30
C ALA A 117 -11.07 0.68 -6.45
N MET A 118 -10.92 2.02 -6.42
CA MET A 118 -12.04 2.96 -6.54
C MET A 118 -13.19 2.67 -5.55
N LYS A 119 -12.88 2.35 -4.29
CA LYS A 119 -13.84 1.98 -3.21
C LYS A 119 -14.61 0.69 -3.44
N THR A 120 -14.17 -0.14 -4.39
CA THR A 120 -14.73 -1.46 -4.64
C THR A 120 -13.74 -2.51 -4.14
N MET A 121 -14.23 -3.49 -3.37
CA MET A 121 -13.42 -4.60 -2.88
C MET A 121 -13.51 -5.75 -3.87
N ASN A 122 -12.43 -5.97 -4.63
CA ASN A 122 -12.38 -6.99 -5.66
C ASN A 122 -11.66 -8.24 -5.13
N PRO A 123 -12.32 -9.40 -5.05
CA PRO A 123 -11.67 -10.62 -4.60
C PRO A 123 -10.56 -11.05 -5.57
N VAL A 124 -9.48 -11.57 -5.00
CA VAL A 124 -8.41 -12.26 -5.73
C VAL A 124 -8.49 -13.73 -5.33
N GLU A 125 -8.75 -14.57 -6.33
CA GLU A 125 -8.99 -16.00 -6.15
C GLU A 125 -7.72 -16.80 -6.45
N ALA A 126 -7.60 -17.98 -5.84
CA ALA A 126 -6.53 -18.92 -6.11
C ALA A 126 -6.62 -19.45 -7.57
N PRO A 127 -5.53 -19.39 -8.36
CA PRO A 127 -5.55 -19.82 -9.75
C PRO A 127 -5.55 -21.35 -9.93
N LYS A 128 -5.15 -22.09 -8.89
CA LYS A 128 -5.05 -23.55 -8.87
C LYS A 128 -5.24 -24.07 -7.44
N ASP A 129 -5.50 -25.35 -7.33
CA ASP A 129 -5.38 -26.07 -6.06
C ASP A 129 -3.92 -26.10 -5.59
N GLY A 130 -3.71 -26.06 -4.28
CA GLY A 130 -2.37 -26.16 -3.70
C GLY A 130 -2.36 -25.82 -2.22
N ARG A 131 -1.18 -25.46 -1.72
CA ARG A 131 -1.02 -24.98 -0.35
C ARG A 131 -0.27 -23.66 -0.36
N VAL A 132 -0.65 -22.74 0.53
CA VAL A 132 -0.02 -21.42 0.64
C VAL A 132 1.39 -21.56 1.18
N GLU A 133 2.39 -21.37 0.33
CA GLU A 133 3.80 -21.44 0.69
C GLU A 133 4.25 -20.13 1.34
N GLU A 134 3.96 -19.00 0.69
CA GLU A 134 4.34 -17.67 1.15
C GLU A 134 3.26 -16.63 0.83
N VAL A 135 3.10 -15.63 1.72
CA VAL A 135 2.36 -14.40 1.45
C VAL A 135 3.36 -13.26 1.43
N LEU A 136 3.44 -12.57 0.30
CA LEU A 136 4.53 -11.65 -0.05
C LEU A 136 4.14 -10.18 0.14
N VAL A 137 2.88 -9.93 0.44
CA VAL A 137 2.31 -8.59 0.62
C VAL A 137 1.80 -8.37 2.04
N GLY A 138 1.89 -7.12 2.49
CA GLY A 138 1.33 -6.69 3.77
C GLY A 138 -0.15 -6.32 3.67
N ASN A 139 -0.86 -6.43 4.79
CA ASN A 139 -2.24 -5.94 4.86
C ASN A 139 -2.29 -4.41 4.72
N GLY A 140 -3.09 -3.92 3.78
CA GLY A 140 -3.22 -2.49 3.48
C GLY A 140 -2.09 -1.92 2.62
N SER A 141 -1.27 -2.78 2.01
CA SER A 141 -0.18 -2.36 1.12
C SER A 141 -0.68 -1.99 -0.28
N PRO A 142 -0.08 -0.99 -0.95
CA PRO A 142 -0.34 -0.76 -2.36
C PRO A 142 0.19 -1.92 -3.20
N VAL A 143 -0.50 -2.25 -4.29
CA VAL A 143 -0.10 -3.27 -5.25
C VAL A 143 -0.31 -2.81 -6.69
N GLU A 144 0.57 -3.26 -7.58
CA GLU A 144 0.50 -2.99 -9.02
C GLU A 144 -0.09 -4.17 -9.81
N TYR A 145 -0.48 -3.92 -11.07
CA TYR A 145 -0.91 -4.98 -11.96
C TYR A 145 0.24 -5.98 -12.21
N GLY A 146 -0.04 -7.26 -12.01
CA GLY A 146 0.94 -8.34 -12.19
C GLY A 146 1.90 -8.52 -11.02
N GLU A 147 1.80 -7.72 -9.96
CA GLU A 147 2.61 -7.92 -8.75
C GLU A 147 2.27 -9.25 -8.08
N VAL A 148 3.29 -10.01 -7.67
CA VAL A 148 3.12 -11.31 -7.01
C VAL A 148 2.70 -11.09 -5.55
N LEU A 149 1.53 -11.59 -5.18
CA LEU A 149 0.93 -11.46 -3.86
C LEU A 149 1.26 -12.64 -2.94
N ALA A 150 1.30 -13.85 -3.51
CA ALA A 150 1.56 -15.09 -2.79
C ALA A 150 2.10 -16.18 -3.71
N LEU A 151 2.64 -17.24 -3.10
CA LEU A 151 3.15 -18.44 -3.76
C LEU A 151 2.39 -19.68 -3.27
N LEU A 152 1.99 -20.53 -4.22
CA LEU A 152 1.35 -21.82 -3.97
C LEU A 152 2.27 -22.97 -4.39
N GLU A 153 2.43 -23.98 -3.52
CA GLU A 153 3.00 -25.28 -3.89
C GLU A 153 2.00 -26.10 -4.71
#